data_AF-A0A927DAK0-F1
#
_entry.id   AF-A0A927DAK0-F1
#
_cell.length_a   1.000
_cell.length_b   1.000
_cell.length_c   1.000
_cell.angle_alpha   90.00
_cell.angle_beta   90.00
_cell.angle_gamma   90.00
#
_symmetry.space_group_name_H-M   'P 1'
#
loop_
_entity.id
_entity.type
_entity.pdbx_description
1 polymer ?
#
loop_
_entity_poly.entity_id
_entity_poly.type
_entity_poly.pdbx_seq_one_letter_code
_entity_poly.pdbx_strand_id
1 'polypeptide(L)' 'MSQVTENKVIAAPVPMTPLQEFWHYFKRNKGAVVGLVYVVVMIVIAGIR' A
#
# COMPACT_ATOMS: atom_id res chain seq x y z
N MET A 1 -3.70 40.07 -27.17
CA MET A 1 -4.38 38.96 -26.48
C MET A 1 -3.33 38.14 -25.77
N SER A 2 -3.23 38.27 -24.45
CA SER A 2 -2.26 37.51 -23.65
C SER A 2 -2.85 36.12 -23.38
N GLN A 3 -2.22 35.07 -23.92
CA GLN A 3 -2.51 33.70 -23.53
C GLN A 3 -2.13 33.54 -22.05
N VAL A 4 -3.14 33.48 -21.19
CA VAL A 4 -2.98 33.01 -19.82
C VAL A 4 -2.81 31.49 -19.93
N THR A 5 -1.57 31.03 -19.96
CA THR A 5 -1.26 29.62 -19.79
C THR A 5 -1.80 29.21 -18.43
N GLU A 6 -2.81 28.34 -18.42
CA GLU A 6 -3.33 27.71 -17.21
C GLU A 6 -2.17 26.96 -16.57
N ASN A 7 -1.57 27.58 -15.55
CA ASN A 7 -0.51 27.00 -14.76
C ASN A 7 -1.19 25.91 -13.93
N LYS A 8 -1.35 24.71 -14.52
CA LYS A 8 -1.85 23.53 -13.84
C LYS A 8 -0.89 23.27 -12.69
N VAL A 9 -1.22 23.80 -11.52
CA VAL A 9 -0.49 23.56 -10.28
C VAL A 9 -0.51 22.05 -10.10
N ILE A 10 0.60 21.40 -10.44
CA ILE A 10 0.79 19.98 -10.19
C ILE A 10 0.94 19.89 -8.67
N ALA A 11 -0.18 19.70 -7.99
CA ALA A 11 -0.18 19.46 -6.57
C ALA A 11 0.75 18.28 -6.28
N ALA A 12 1.61 18.42 -5.26
CA ALA A 12 2.48 17.34 -4.84
C ALA A 12 1.62 16.09 -4.52
N PRO A 13 2.11 14.86 -4.81
CA PRO A 13 1.41 13.65 -4.44
C PRO A 13 1.05 13.69 -2.95
N VAL A 14 -0.20 13.39 -2.62
CA VAL A 14 -0.67 13.36 -1.24
C VAL A 14 0.18 12.34 -0.46
N PRO A 15 0.73 12.69 0.71
CA PRO A 15 1.45 11.74 1.55
C PRO A 15 0.58 10.50 1.84
N MET A 16 1.18 9.31 1.77
CA MET A 16 0.48 8.08 2.13
C MET A 16 0.16 8.11 3.63
N THR A 17 -1.00 7.61 4.03
CA THR A 17 -1.30 7.45 5.45
C THR A 17 -0.39 6.36 6.07
N PRO A 18 -0.16 6.36 7.39
CA PRO A 18 0.76 5.39 8.01
C PRO A 18 0.44 3.92 7.68
N LEU A 19 -0.84 3.55 7.58
CA LEU A 19 -1.24 2.19 7.20
C LEU A 19 -0.99 1.90 5.71
N GLN A 20 -1.21 2.89 4.83
CA GLN A 20 -0.91 2.77 3.41
C GLN A 20 0.60 2.62 3.19
N GLU A 21 1.40 3.40 3.90
CA GLU A 21 2.86 3.33 3.87
C GLU A 21 3.37 1.99 4.39
N PHE A 22 2.82 1.51 5.51
CA PHE A 22 3.11 0.17 6.02
C PHE A 22 2.84 -0.90 4.97
N TRP A 23 1.63 -0.94 4.39
CA TRP A 23 1.27 -1.96 3.42
C TRP A 23 2.07 -1.85 2.11
N HIS A 24 2.39 -0.63 1.70
CA HIS A 24 3.25 -0.36 0.54
C HIS A 24 4.62 -1.02 0.72
N TYR A 25 5.29 -0.81 1.86
CA TYR A 25 6.59 -1.39 2.12
C TYR A 25 6.53 -2.88 2.48
N PHE A 26 5.53 -3.29 3.26
CA PHE A 26 5.34 -4.69 3.67
C PHE A 26 5.26 -5.63 2.46
N LYS A 27 4.48 -5.27 1.43
CA LYS A 27 4.33 -6.08 0.21
C LYS A 27 5.60 -6.19 -0.64
N ARG A 28 6.55 -5.25 -0.49
CA ARG A 28 7.80 -5.25 -1.23
C ARG A 28 8.76 -6.34 -0.73
N ASN A 29 8.59 -6.77 0.53
CA ASN A 29 9.30 -7.93 1.08
C ASN A 29 8.51 -9.22 0.81
N LYS A 30 8.95 -9.99 -0.18
CA LYS A 30 8.32 -11.29 -0.53
C LYS A 30 8.30 -12.26 0.65
N GLY A 31 9.35 -12.31 1.46
CA GLY A 31 9.42 -13.19 2.62
C GLY A 31 8.38 -12.87 3.68
N ALA A 32 8.16 -11.58 3.97
CA ALA A 32 7.13 -11.13 4.91
C ALA A 32 5.72 -11.46 4.41
N VAL A 33 5.45 -11.27 3.11
CA VAL A 33 4.16 -11.62 2.49
C VAL A 33 3.89 -13.12 2.56
N VAL A 34 4.89 -13.94 2.21
CA VAL A 34 4.78 -15.41 2.31
C VAL A 34 4.54 -15.84 3.77
N GLY A 35 5.25 -15.24 4.73
CA GLY A 35 5.03 -15.49 6.15
C GLY A 35 3.61 -15.15 6.61
N LEU A 36 3.05 -14.01 6.17
CA LEU A 36 1.66 -13.65 6.47
C LEU A 36 0.66 -14.66 5.89
N VAL A 37 0.86 -15.09 4.64
CA VAL A 37 0.01 -16.12 4.01
C VAL A 37 0.04 -17.42 4.82
N TYR A 38 1.23 -17.87 5.26
CA TYR A 38 1.36 -19.06 6.07
C TYR A 38 0.59 -18.96 7.40
N VAL A 39 0.71 -17.84 8.11
CA VAL A 39 0.00 -17.60 9.38
C VAL A 39 -1.52 -17.63 9.15
N VAL A 40 -2.01 -16.98 8.09
CA VAL A 40 -3.44 -16.99 7.75
C VAL A 40 -3.93 -18.41 7.48
N VAL A 41 -3.20 -19.19 6.67
CA VAL A 41 -3.53 -20.59 6.40
C VAL A 41 -3.53 -21.44 7.67
N MET A 42 -2.54 -21.25 8.55
CA MET A 42 -2.48 -21.94 9.85
C MET A 42 -3.70 -21.64 10.73
N ILE A 43 -4.12 -20.37 10.81
CA ILE A 43 -5.32 -19.98 11.58
C ILE A 43 -6.57 -20.64 10.99
N VAL A 44 -6.70 -20.64 9.67
CA VAL A 44 -7.83 -21.28 8.98
C VAL A 44 -7.87 -22.78 9.27
N ILE A 45 -6.74 -23.49 9.13
CA ILE A 45 -6.67 -24.93 9.43
C ILE A 45 -6.99 -25.20 10.92
N ALA A 46 -6.45 -24.38 11.82
CA ALA A 46 -6.69 -24.52 13.25
C ALA A 46 -8.16 -24.29 13.63
N GLY A 47 -8.82 -23.32 13.03
CA GLY A 47 -10.23 -22.98 13.30
C GLY A 47 -11.27 -23.86 12.60
N ILE A 48 -10.85 -24.74 11.68
CA ILE A 48 -11.73 -25.70 10.99
C ILE A 48 -11.88 -27.02 11.78
N ARG A 49 -11.08 -27.24 12.83
CA ARG A 49 -11.28 -28.37 13.77
C ARG A 49 -12.34 -28.07 14.82
#